data_AF-Q23DN9-F1
#
_entry.id   AF-Q23DN9-F1
#
_cell.length_a   1.000
_cell.length_b   1.000
_cell.length_c   1.000
_cell.angle_alpha   90.00
_cell.angle_beta   90.00
_cell.angle_gamma   90.00
#
_symmetry.space_group_name_H-M   'P 1'
#
loop_
_entity.id
_entity.type
_entity.pdbx_description
1 polymer ?
#
loop_
_entity_poly.entity_id
_entity_poly.type
_entity_poly.pdbx_seq_one_letter_code
_entity_poly.pdbx_strand_id
1 'polypeptide(L)'
;MPWSSSIFLASIGLRLGFELTKYVVNKFPVKQREERLIEKGINEVFLKDLQKDVQFYQLEQKESDKLKKFYSLNSLVSQGINSYFILSFYRALNHITQHSHQFEGFAQEKLFWMENIATYDPMFLFPISIMIVNYSLLKNSSHPMLIHLRNDPNKLKMLNLAFFSGLFSIFFPANYLVGYAGLACTHLFIEALKKRQFKKNEQEVLNKFCFPKDFIKKY
;
A
#
# COMPACT_ATOMS: atom_id res chain seq x y z
N MET A 1 -19.04 16.60 -15.83
CA MET A 1 -17.71 16.35 -15.23
C MET A 1 -17.01 15.34 -16.12
N PRO A 2 -15.72 15.53 -16.48
CA PRO A 2 -15.01 14.54 -17.28
C PRO A 2 -15.03 13.17 -16.60
N TRP A 3 -15.31 12.10 -17.35
CA TRP A 3 -15.30 10.72 -16.92
C TRP A 3 -13.96 10.32 -16.31
N SER A 4 -12.83 10.78 -16.87
CA SER A 4 -11.51 10.54 -16.28
C SER A 4 -11.43 11.04 -14.83
N SER A 5 -11.91 12.27 -14.56
CA SER A 5 -12.00 12.83 -13.21
C SER A 5 -12.97 12.05 -12.33
N SER A 6 -14.12 11.63 -12.85
CA SER A 6 -15.10 10.83 -12.10
C SER A 6 -14.55 9.45 -11.73
N ILE A 7 -13.86 8.77 -12.64
CA ILE A 7 -13.19 7.48 -12.41
C ILE A 7 -12.10 7.64 -11.37
N PHE A 8 -11.29 8.70 -11.49
CA PHE A 8 -10.24 9.01 -10.52
C PHE A 8 -10.82 9.25 -9.12
N LEU A 9 -11.86 10.07 -8.99
CA LEU A 9 -12.53 10.32 -7.70
C LEU A 9 -13.21 9.08 -7.14
N ALA A 10 -13.88 8.28 -7.97
CA ALA A 10 -14.48 7.02 -7.55
C ALA A 10 -13.41 6.06 -6.98
N SER A 11 -12.24 6.02 -7.62
CA SER A 11 -11.11 5.21 -7.15
C SER A 11 -10.54 5.70 -5.81
N ILE A 12 -10.46 7.03 -5.60
CA ILE A 12 -10.09 7.62 -4.30
C ILE A 12 -11.10 7.19 -3.23
N GLY A 13 -12.40 7.37 -3.51
CA GLY A 13 -13.49 7.01 -2.60
C GLY A 13 -13.45 5.53 -2.22
N LEU A 14 -13.22 4.66 -3.20
CA LEU A 14 -13.06 3.22 -3.00
C LEU A 14 -11.91 2.92 -2.04
N ARG A 15 -10.75 3.57 -2.24
CA ARG A 15 -9.58 3.36 -1.39
C ARG A 15 -9.79 3.85 0.04
N LEU A 16 -10.44 5.00 0.22
CA LEU A 16 -10.79 5.53 1.54
C LEU A 16 -11.77 4.59 2.25
N GLY A 17 -12.76 4.05 1.52
CA GLY A 17 -13.69 3.03 2.01
C GLY A 17 -12.98 1.78 2.53
N PHE A 18 -11.91 1.34 1.87
CA PHE A 18 -11.11 0.20 2.34
C PHE A 18 -10.36 0.49 3.63
N GLU A 19 -9.81 1.70 3.79
CA GLU A 19 -9.15 2.05 5.06
C GLU A 19 -10.15 2.15 6.22
N LEU A 20 -11.36 2.66 5.97
CA LEU A 20 -12.46 2.64 6.94
C LEU A 20 -12.86 1.21 7.29
N THR A 21 -13.01 0.34 6.30
CA THR A 21 -13.34 -1.08 6.50
C THR A 21 -12.28 -1.78 7.35
N LYS A 22 -10.99 -1.56 7.05
CA LYS A 22 -9.89 -2.07 7.89
C LYS A 22 -9.97 -1.54 9.31
N TYR A 23 -10.28 -0.26 9.51
CA TYR A 23 -10.43 0.32 10.83
C TYR A 23 -11.57 -0.35 11.61
N VAL A 24 -12.73 -0.54 10.99
CA VAL A 24 -13.90 -1.20 11.60
C VAL A 24 -13.58 -2.66 11.94
N VAL A 25 -13.04 -3.43 11.00
CA VAL A 25 -12.68 -4.85 11.19
C VAL A 25 -11.64 -5.02 12.31
N ASN A 26 -10.68 -4.10 12.43
CA ASN A 26 -9.68 -4.15 13.50
C ASN A 26 -10.20 -3.63 14.86
N LYS A 27 -11.30 -2.89 14.88
CA LYS A 27 -11.94 -2.40 16.13
C LYS A 27 -12.72 -3.50 16.86
N PHE A 28 -13.01 -4.62 16.21
CA PHE A 28 -13.54 -5.83 16.85
C PHE A 28 -12.38 -6.79 17.17
N PRO A 29 -11.71 -6.65 18.32
CA PRO A 29 -10.68 -7.59 18.71
C PRO A 29 -11.33 -8.96 18.92
N VAL A 30 -10.91 -9.95 18.13
CA VAL A 30 -10.97 -11.35 18.58
C VAL A 30 -10.07 -11.43 19.80
N LYS A 31 -10.58 -12.01 20.90
CA LYS A 31 -9.91 -12.19 22.21
C LYS A 31 -8.52 -12.86 22.09
N GLN A 32 -7.48 -12.11 21.74
CA GLN A 32 -6.09 -12.57 21.64
C GLN A 32 -5.10 -11.56 22.27
N ARG A 33 -5.59 -10.70 23.17
CA ARG A 33 -4.79 -9.58 23.73
C ARG A 33 -4.17 -9.87 25.10
N GLU A 34 -4.44 -11.01 25.71
CA GLU A 34 -3.93 -11.35 27.05
C GLU A 34 -2.58 -12.10 27.06
N GLU A 35 -2.15 -12.71 25.96
CA GLU A 35 -0.93 -13.55 25.97
C GLU A 35 0.39 -12.75 25.83
N ARG A 36 0.34 -11.45 25.48
CA ARG A 36 1.55 -10.66 25.14
C ARG A 36 2.19 -9.88 26.30
N LEU A 37 1.66 -9.99 27.52
CA LEU A 37 2.23 -9.32 28.69
C LEU A 37 3.13 -10.22 29.56
N ILE A 38 3.10 -11.55 29.34
CA ILE A 38 3.87 -12.51 30.15
C ILE A 38 5.28 -12.75 29.57
N GLU A 39 5.48 -12.60 28.26
CA GLU A 39 6.79 -12.81 27.60
C GLU A 39 7.83 -11.71 27.83
N LYS A 40 7.45 -10.56 28.39
CA LYS A 40 8.38 -9.42 28.60
C LYS A 40 9.14 -9.45 29.92
N GLY A 41 8.87 -10.42 30.80
CA GLY A 41 9.48 -10.50 32.13
C GLY A 41 10.73 -11.37 32.26
N ILE A 42 11.13 -12.13 31.23
CA ILE A 42 12.09 -13.25 31.41
C ILE A 42 13.48 -12.98 30.79
N ASN A 43 13.69 -11.88 30.06
CA ASN A 43 14.95 -11.65 29.33
C ASN A 43 15.79 -10.49 29.88
N GLU A 44 16.06 -10.50 31.18
CA GLU A 44 17.22 -9.79 31.73
C GLU A 44 18.10 -10.83 32.43
N VAL A 45 19.42 -10.73 32.20
CA VAL A 45 20.49 -11.67 32.59
C VAL A 45 20.72 -12.80 31.58
N PHE A 46 21.44 -12.54 30.48
CA PHE A 46 22.57 -13.36 30.00
C PHE A 46 23.24 -12.74 28.75
N LEU A 47 24.48 -12.27 28.97
CA LEU A 47 25.67 -12.07 28.12
C LEU A 47 25.57 -11.59 26.65
N LYS A 48 26.50 -10.70 26.28
CA LYS A 48 26.63 -9.95 25.02
C LYS A 48 26.62 -10.77 23.72
N ASP A 49 26.97 -12.05 23.76
CA ASP A 49 26.87 -12.93 22.58
C ASP A 49 25.46 -13.49 22.38
N LEU A 50 24.73 -13.76 23.48
CA LEU A 50 23.29 -14.02 23.45
C LEU A 50 22.52 -12.79 22.97
N GLN A 51 23.05 -11.58 23.14
CA GLN A 51 22.36 -10.36 22.72
C GLN A 51 22.16 -10.30 21.21
N LYS A 52 23.09 -10.84 20.42
CA LYS A 52 22.97 -10.88 18.96
C LYS A 52 21.97 -11.95 18.50
N ASP A 53 22.00 -13.12 19.14
CA ASP A 53 21.05 -14.20 18.85
C ASP A 53 19.65 -13.86 19.36
N VAL A 54 19.52 -13.28 20.55
CA VAL A 54 18.25 -12.75 21.08
C VAL A 54 17.74 -11.62 20.20
N GLN A 55 18.60 -10.74 19.66
CA GLN A 55 18.17 -9.75 18.68
C GLN A 55 17.68 -10.39 17.39
N PHE A 56 18.37 -11.43 16.89
CA PHE A 56 17.96 -12.19 15.71
C PHE A 56 16.61 -12.90 15.95
N TYR A 57 16.48 -13.64 17.05
CA TYR A 57 15.23 -14.29 17.46
C TYR A 57 14.11 -13.28 17.70
N GLN A 58 14.37 -12.12 18.30
CA GLN A 58 13.37 -11.07 18.47
C GLN A 58 12.95 -10.45 17.13
N LEU A 59 13.86 -10.31 16.17
CA LEU A 59 13.54 -9.86 14.82
C LEU A 59 12.69 -10.90 14.09
N GLU A 60 13.08 -12.17 14.17
CA GLU A 60 12.37 -13.30 13.58
C GLU A 60 10.97 -13.49 14.21
N GLN A 61 10.85 -13.35 15.53
CA GLN A 61 9.58 -13.39 16.26
C GLN A 61 8.71 -12.18 15.90
N LYS A 62 9.29 -10.97 15.76
CA LYS A 62 8.56 -9.79 15.27
C LYS A 62 8.09 -9.96 13.82
N GLU A 63 8.86 -10.63 12.97
CA GLU A 63 8.48 -10.92 11.59
C GLU A 63 7.39 -12.00 11.54
N SER A 64 7.51 -13.06 12.35
CA SER A 64 6.51 -14.10 12.53
C SER A 64 5.20 -13.53 13.06
N ASP A 65 5.24 -12.63 14.04
CA ASP A 65 4.05 -11.94 14.56
C ASP A 65 3.39 -11.02 13.52
N LYS A 66 4.20 -10.34 12.70
CA LYS A 66 3.69 -9.56 11.57
C LYS A 66 3.01 -10.46 10.54
N LEU A 67 3.60 -11.61 10.23
CA LEU A 67 3.03 -12.62 9.32
C LEU A 67 1.73 -13.19 9.90
N LYS A 68 1.72 -13.63 11.16
CA LYS A 68 0.51 -14.12 11.85
C LYS A 68 -0.62 -13.09 11.85
N LYS A 69 -0.29 -11.81 12.10
CA LYS A 69 -1.26 -10.73 12.00
C LYS A 69 -1.74 -10.51 10.57
N PHE A 70 -0.83 -10.59 9.59
CA PHE A 70 -1.16 -10.43 8.17
C PHE A 70 -2.08 -11.55 7.65
N TYR A 71 -1.84 -12.78 8.08
CA TYR A 71 -2.64 -13.97 7.77
C TYR A 71 -3.77 -14.23 8.78
N SER A 72 -4.06 -13.29 9.68
CA SER A 72 -5.22 -13.40 10.56
C SER A 72 -6.50 -13.45 9.74
N LEU A 73 -7.49 -14.21 10.20
CA LEU A 73 -8.78 -14.35 9.52
C LEU A 73 -9.39 -12.99 9.17
N ASN A 74 -9.34 -12.03 10.09
CA ASN A 74 -9.83 -10.66 9.89
C ASN A 74 -9.11 -9.92 8.76
N SER A 75 -7.79 -10.10 8.66
CA SER A 75 -6.98 -9.53 7.58
C SER A 75 -7.32 -10.16 6.23
N LEU A 76 -7.47 -11.49 6.18
CA LEU A 76 -7.86 -12.22 4.98
C LEU A 76 -9.27 -11.84 4.51
N VAL A 77 -10.24 -11.73 5.43
CA VAL A 77 -11.60 -11.27 5.11
C VAL A 77 -11.57 -9.84 4.59
N SER A 78 -10.82 -8.93 5.23
CA SER A 78 -10.68 -7.57 4.74
C SER A 78 -10.03 -7.53 3.35
N GLN A 79 -9.01 -8.34 3.10
CA GLN A 79 -8.37 -8.45 1.78
C GLN A 79 -9.34 -9.01 0.73
N GLY A 80 -10.11 -10.04 1.06
CA GLY A 80 -11.14 -10.61 0.18
C GLY A 80 -12.21 -9.59 -0.20
N ILE A 81 -12.72 -8.83 0.77
CA ILE A 81 -13.70 -7.74 0.54
C ILE A 81 -13.08 -6.67 -0.37
N ASN A 82 -11.87 -6.20 -0.07
CA ASN A 82 -11.20 -5.18 -0.88
C ASN A 82 -10.98 -5.67 -2.32
N SER A 83 -10.51 -6.92 -2.50
CA SER A 83 -10.31 -7.53 -3.81
C SER A 83 -11.61 -7.65 -4.60
N TYR A 84 -12.71 -8.04 -3.95
CA TYR A 84 -14.04 -8.12 -4.57
C TYR A 84 -14.50 -6.75 -5.09
N PHE A 85 -14.34 -5.70 -4.29
CA PHE A 85 -14.71 -4.34 -4.68
C PHE A 85 -13.83 -3.78 -5.80
N ILE A 86 -12.51 -4.02 -5.77
CA ILE A 86 -11.59 -3.64 -6.85
C ILE A 86 -11.98 -4.35 -8.15
N LEU A 87 -12.23 -5.66 -8.09
CA LEU A 87 -12.65 -6.43 -9.26
C LEU A 87 -13.98 -5.94 -9.82
N SER A 88 -14.94 -5.64 -8.94
CA SER A 88 -16.25 -5.10 -9.33
C SER A 88 -16.13 -3.72 -9.99
N PHE A 89 -15.25 -2.86 -9.47
CA PHE A 89 -14.94 -1.57 -10.08
C PHE A 89 -14.38 -1.72 -11.50
N TYR A 90 -13.41 -2.62 -11.69
CA TYR A 90 -12.85 -2.87 -13.03
C TYR A 90 -13.83 -3.57 -13.98
N ARG A 91 -14.74 -4.40 -13.48
CA ARG A 91 -15.84 -4.96 -14.30
C ARG A 91 -16.81 -3.86 -14.75
N ALA A 92 -17.13 -2.92 -13.87
CA ALA A 92 -17.95 -1.77 -14.24
C ALA A 92 -17.27 -0.91 -15.32
N LEU A 93 -15.96 -0.63 -15.17
CA LEU A 93 -15.18 0.05 -16.21
C LEU A 93 -15.18 -0.72 -17.53
N ASN A 94 -15.01 -2.05 -17.48
CA ASN A 94 -15.08 -2.90 -18.67
C ASN A 94 -16.42 -2.77 -19.39
N HIS A 95 -17.51 -2.82 -18.61
CA HIS A 95 -18.86 -2.71 -19.15
C HIS A 95 -19.07 -1.35 -19.83
N ILE A 96 -18.62 -0.26 -19.20
CA ILE A 96 -18.67 1.09 -19.77
C ILE A 96 -17.82 1.18 -21.05
N THR A 97 -16.61 0.62 -21.05
CA THR A 97 -15.75 0.58 -22.24
C THR A 97 -16.40 -0.17 -23.41
N GLN A 98 -16.98 -1.34 -23.15
CA GLN A 98 -17.65 -2.17 -24.17
C GLN A 98 -18.93 -1.53 -24.71
N HIS A 99 -19.67 -0.81 -23.86
CA HIS A 99 -20.94 -0.16 -24.22
C HIS A 99 -20.80 1.36 -24.30
N SER A 100 -19.64 1.85 -24.77
CA SER A 100 -19.30 3.28 -24.76
C SER A 100 -20.31 4.18 -25.50
N HIS A 101 -21.04 3.64 -26.48
CA HIS A 101 -22.12 4.33 -27.19
C HIS A 101 -23.35 4.63 -26.33
N GLN A 102 -23.55 3.89 -25.23
CA GLN A 102 -24.67 4.07 -24.30
C GLN A 102 -24.36 5.14 -23.23
N PHE A 103 -23.08 5.46 -23.03
CA PHE A 103 -22.62 6.41 -22.01
C PHE A 103 -22.21 7.72 -22.67
N GLU A 104 -23.08 8.72 -22.58
CA GLU A 104 -22.88 10.02 -23.20
C GLU A 104 -21.54 10.66 -22.80
N GLY A 105 -20.79 11.13 -23.80
CA GLY A 105 -19.49 11.78 -23.62
C GLY A 105 -18.32 10.84 -23.28
N PHE A 106 -18.54 9.55 -23.00
CA PHE A 106 -17.45 8.64 -22.62
C PHE A 106 -16.47 8.38 -23.77
N ALA A 107 -17.00 8.02 -24.95
CA ALA A 107 -16.17 7.76 -26.14
C ALA A 107 -15.57 9.03 -26.77
N GLN A 108 -16.11 10.20 -26.43
CA GLN A 108 -15.71 11.49 -26.99
C GLN A 108 -14.72 12.24 -26.07
N GLU A 109 -14.49 11.72 -24.87
CA GLU A 109 -13.61 12.36 -23.91
C GLU A 109 -12.15 12.25 -24.33
N LYS A 110 -11.54 13.42 -24.51
CA LYS A 110 -10.10 13.56 -24.71
C LYS A 110 -9.40 13.68 -23.37
N LEU A 111 -8.31 12.94 -23.20
CA LEU A 111 -7.47 12.99 -22.01
C LEU A 111 -6.02 13.28 -22.42
N PHE A 112 -5.59 14.52 -22.17
CA PHE A 112 -4.29 15.04 -22.58
C PHE A 112 -4.05 14.89 -24.10
N TRP A 113 -3.30 13.86 -24.52
CA TRP A 113 -2.97 13.54 -25.92
C TRP A 113 -3.84 12.41 -26.50
N MET A 114 -4.72 11.80 -25.72
CA MET A 114 -5.60 10.73 -26.15
C MET A 114 -6.93 11.30 -26.66
N GLU A 115 -7.38 10.81 -27.82
CA GLU A 115 -8.67 11.22 -28.40
C GLU A 115 -9.87 10.53 -27.74
N ASN A 116 -9.65 9.38 -27.10
CA ASN A 116 -10.68 8.59 -26.44
C ASN A 116 -10.09 7.85 -25.23
N ILE A 117 -10.69 7.98 -24.05
CA ILE A 117 -10.24 7.28 -22.83
C ILE A 117 -10.51 5.77 -22.84
N ALA A 118 -11.36 5.30 -23.75
CA ALA A 118 -11.69 3.89 -23.94
C ALA A 118 -10.66 3.11 -24.75
N THR A 119 -9.68 3.80 -25.35
CA THR A 119 -8.62 3.19 -26.16
C THR A 119 -7.30 3.08 -25.39
N TYR A 120 -6.33 2.41 -26.01
CA TYR A 120 -4.97 2.28 -25.51
C TYR A 120 -4.19 3.59 -25.67
N ASP A 121 -3.20 3.81 -24.82
CA ASP A 121 -2.33 4.99 -24.90
C ASP A 121 -1.33 4.87 -26.07
N PRO A 122 -1.44 5.69 -27.14
CA PRO A 122 -0.56 5.60 -28.29
C PRO A 122 0.86 6.11 -28.01
N MET A 123 1.05 6.95 -26.98
CA MET A 123 2.33 7.59 -26.68
C MET A 123 3.11 6.88 -25.56
N PHE A 124 2.56 5.81 -24.99
CA PHE A 124 3.15 5.04 -23.89
C PHE A 124 3.49 5.85 -22.62
N LEU A 125 2.89 7.03 -22.45
CA LEU A 125 3.10 7.89 -21.30
C LEU A 125 2.43 7.33 -20.03
N PHE A 126 1.25 6.71 -20.15
CA PHE A 126 0.60 6.00 -19.05
C PHE A 126 1.44 4.81 -18.57
N PRO A 127 1.93 3.88 -19.41
CA PRO A 127 2.88 2.85 -19.00
C PRO A 127 4.07 3.35 -18.20
N ILE A 128 4.69 4.45 -18.64
CA ILE A 128 5.80 5.09 -17.91
C ILE A 128 5.32 5.61 -16.55
N SER A 129 4.17 6.28 -16.49
CA SER A 129 3.60 6.78 -15.23
C SER A 129 3.30 5.64 -14.25
N ILE A 130 2.76 4.52 -14.73
CA ILE A 130 2.43 3.32 -13.94
C ILE A 130 3.72 2.69 -13.40
N MET A 131 4.77 2.62 -14.22
CA MET A 131 6.09 2.17 -13.75
C MET A 131 6.61 3.03 -12.59
N ILE A 132 6.53 4.36 -12.68
CA ILE A 132 6.98 5.29 -11.62
C ILE A 132 6.15 5.11 -10.35
N VAL A 133 4.83 5.02 -10.50
CA VAL A 133 3.90 4.81 -9.39
C VAL A 133 4.17 3.46 -8.71
N ASN A 134 4.32 2.39 -9.47
CA ASN A 134 4.58 1.05 -8.95
C ASN A 134 5.94 0.95 -8.27
N TYR A 135 6.98 1.58 -8.83
CA TYR A 135 8.26 1.73 -8.15
C TYR A 135 8.10 2.42 -6.79
N SER A 136 7.31 3.51 -6.74
CA SER A 136 7.05 4.25 -5.50
C SER A 136 6.24 3.43 -4.48
N LEU A 137 5.28 2.63 -4.95
CA LEU A 137 4.52 1.69 -4.11
C LEU A 137 5.44 0.62 -3.52
N LEU A 138 6.27 -0.02 -4.35
CA LEU A 138 7.24 -1.04 -3.91
C LEU A 138 8.22 -0.49 -2.88
N LYS A 139 8.79 0.70 -3.15
CA LYS A 139 9.72 1.36 -2.24
C LYS A 139 9.09 1.67 -0.87
N ASN A 140 7.80 2.02 -0.85
CA ASN A 140 7.09 2.38 0.38
C ASN A 140 6.36 1.23 1.06
N SER A 141 6.23 0.08 0.41
CA SER A 141 5.46 -1.05 0.91
C SER A 141 6.06 -1.64 2.18
N SER A 142 5.17 -2.08 3.08
CA SER A 142 5.47 -2.82 4.30
C SER A 142 5.08 -4.29 4.20
N HIS A 143 4.68 -4.76 3.01
CA HIS A 143 4.31 -6.15 2.81
C HIS A 143 5.53 -7.07 2.98
N PRO A 144 5.46 -8.18 3.76
CA PRO A 144 6.60 -9.04 4.06
C PRO A 144 7.37 -9.49 2.81
N MET A 145 6.66 -9.97 1.79
CA MET A 145 7.27 -10.36 0.50
C MET A 145 8.02 -9.22 -0.20
N LEU A 146 7.50 -7.98 -0.09
CA LEU A 146 8.06 -6.82 -0.78
C LEU A 146 9.21 -6.18 0.01
N ILE A 147 9.29 -6.41 1.33
CA ILE A 147 10.40 -5.94 2.15
C ILE A 147 11.71 -6.58 1.70
N HIS A 148 11.71 -7.89 1.40
CA HIS A 148 12.90 -8.57 0.87
C HIS A 148 13.36 -7.95 -0.46
N LEU A 149 12.43 -7.68 -1.39
CA LEU A 149 12.74 -7.03 -2.66
C LEU A 149 13.27 -5.60 -2.49
N ARG A 150 12.73 -4.86 -1.51
CA ARG A 150 13.17 -3.48 -1.22
C ARG A 150 14.55 -3.44 -0.58
N ASN A 151 14.84 -4.36 0.35
CA ASN A 151 16.07 -4.40 1.12
C ASN A 151 17.22 -5.09 0.35
N ASP A 152 16.92 -5.79 -0.75
CA ASP A 152 17.93 -6.39 -1.62
C ASP A 152 18.97 -5.33 -2.05
N PRO A 153 20.29 -5.63 -1.96
CA PRO A 153 21.34 -4.75 -2.49
C PRO A 153 21.19 -4.53 -3.99
N ASN A 154 20.66 -5.51 -4.73
CA ASN A 154 20.43 -5.39 -6.16
C ASN A 154 19.10 -4.66 -6.47
N LYS A 155 19.17 -3.33 -6.57
CA LYS A 155 18.01 -2.48 -6.91
C LYS A 155 17.41 -2.75 -8.30
N LEU A 156 18.13 -3.44 -9.20
CA LEU A 156 17.61 -3.79 -10.53
C LEU A 156 16.39 -4.71 -10.44
N LYS A 157 16.28 -5.57 -9.43
CA LYS A 157 15.10 -6.45 -9.28
C LYS A 157 13.80 -5.65 -9.09
N MET A 158 13.86 -4.62 -8.24
CA MET A 158 12.71 -3.74 -7.99
C MET A 158 12.38 -2.88 -9.21
N LEU A 159 13.41 -2.40 -9.91
CA LEU A 159 13.23 -1.65 -11.16
C LEU A 159 12.62 -2.53 -12.25
N ASN A 160 13.11 -3.76 -12.43
CA ASN A 160 12.57 -4.71 -13.40
C ASN A 160 11.10 -5.04 -13.10
N LEU A 161 10.74 -5.25 -11.83
CA LEU A 161 9.36 -5.50 -11.45
C LEU A 161 8.46 -4.29 -11.79
N ALA A 162 8.91 -3.08 -11.49
CA ALA A 162 8.20 -1.86 -11.86
C ALA A 162 8.10 -1.71 -13.39
N PHE A 163 9.18 -2.00 -14.12
CA PHE A 163 9.25 -1.94 -15.58
C PHE A 163 8.26 -2.92 -16.23
N PHE A 164 8.29 -4.20 -15.85
CA PHE A 164 7.35 -5.20 -16.36
C PHE A 164 5.90 -4.88 -16.01
N SER A 165 5.65 -4.28 -14.83
CA SER A 165 4.31 -3.82 -14.48
C SER A 165 3.82 -2.66 -15.36
N GLY A 166 4.72 -1.74 -15.75
CA GLY A 166 4.42 -0.68 -16.71
C GLY A 166 4.19 -1.26 -18.11
N LEU A 167 5.03 -2.20 -18.55
CA LEU A 167 4.88 -2.86 -19.86
C LEU A 167 3.56 -3.65 -19.96
N PHE A 168 3.16 -4.34 -18.89
CA PHE A 168 1.87 -5.03 -18.83
C PHE A 168 0.67 -4.07 -18.93
N SER A 169 0.83 -2.81 -18.50
CA SER A 169 -0.24 -1.82 -18.56
C SER A 169 -0.62 -1.39 -19.98
N ILE A 170 0.22 -1.68 -20.98
CA ILE A 170 -0.05 -1.40 -22.42
C ILE A 170 -1.31 -2.14 -22.90
N PHE A 171 -1.63 -3.29 -22.33
CA PHE A 171 -2.79 -4.10 -22.71
C PHE A 171 -4.11 -3.59 -22.13
N PHE A 172 -4.11 -2.48 -21.41
CA PHE A 172 -5.29 -1.92 -20.77
C PHE A 172 -5.66 -0.56 -21.36
N PRO A 173 -6.96 -0.28 -21.53
CA PRO A 173 -7.40 1.03 -21.98
C PRO A 173 -7.18 2.09 -20.88
N ALA A 174 -7.04 3.35 -21.29
CA ALA A 174 -6.60 4.42 -20.39
C ALA A 174 -7.51 4.64 -19.19
N ASN A 175 -8.82 4.42 -19.32
CA ASN A 175 -9.76 4.50 -18.21
C ASN A 175 -9.41 3.56 -17.04
N TYR A 176 -8.84 2.38 -17.30
CA TYR A 176 -8.33 1.47 -16.25
C TYR A 176 -7.11 2.06 -15.56
N LEU A 177 -6.21 2.64 -16.34
CA LEU A 177 -4.95 3.22 -15.87
C LEU A 177 -5.22 4.46 -15.00
N VAL A 178 -6.23 5.26 -15.37
CA VAL A 178 -6.72 6.38 -14.55
C VAL A 178 -7.27 5.89 -13.21
N GLY A 179 -8.13 4.87 -13.24
CA GLY A 179 -8.67 4.26 -12.02
C GLY A 179 -7.58 3.67 -11.11
N TYR A 180 -6.60 2.99 -11.71
CA TYR A 180 -5.43 2.48 -11.00
C TYR A 180 -4.59 3.61 -10.39
N ALA A 181 -4.31 4.66 -11.16
CA ALA A 181 -3.53 5.80 -10.69
C ALA A 181 -4.18 6.46 -9.47
N GLY A 182 -5.50 6.63 -9.47
CA GLY A 182 -6.20 7.17 -8.31
C GLY A 182 -6.14 6.26 -7.08
N LEU A 183 -6.29 4.94 -7.23
CA LEU A 183 -6.06 3.99 -6.13
C LEU A 183 -4.64 4.09 -5.57
N ALA A 184 -3.64 4.13 -6.45
CA ALA A 184 -2.23 4.14 -6.08
C ALA A 184 -1.79 5.46 -5.42
N CYS A 185 -2.19 6.61 -6.00
CA CYS A 185 -1.92 7.93 -5.43
C CYS A 185 -2.56 8.07 -4.05
N THR A 186 -3.81 7.63 -3.88
CA THR A 186 -4.49 7.66 -2.58
C THR A 186 -3.77 6.77 -1.57
N HIS A 187 -3.33 5.58 -1.98
CA HIS A 187 -2.55 4.71 -1.10
C HIS A 187 -1.23 5.34 -0.66
N LEU A 188 -0.45 5.90 -1.59
CA LEU A 188 0.80 6.59 -1.27
C LEU A 188 0.58 7.79 -0.34
N PHE A 189 -0.49 8.54 -0.56
CA PHE A 189 -0.87 9.67 0.29
C PHE A 189 -1.21 9.22 1.72
N ILE A 190 -2.04 8.19 1.87
CA ILE A 190 -2.38 7.61 3.18
C ILE A 190 -1.12 7.12 3.90
N GLU A 191 -0.23 6.41 3.20
CA GLU A 191 1.03 5.92 3.76
C GLU A 191 1.94 7.08 4.20
N ALA A 192 2.03 8.14 3.41
CA ALA A 192 2.79 9.34 3.77
C ALA A 192 2.22 10.01 5.04
N LEU A 193 0.89 10.09 5.17
CA LEU A 193 0.23 10.61 6.37
C LEU A 193 0.47 9.74 7.59
N LYS A 194 0.34 8.41 7.46
CA LYS A 194 0.63 7.46 8.56
C LYS A 194 2.07 7.58 9.04
N LYS A 195 3.03 7.69 8.12
CA LYS A 195 4.46 7.90 8.46
C LYS A 195 4.69 9.21 9.21
N ARG A 196 4.02 10.29 8.82
CA ARG A 196 4.10 11.59 9.51
C ARG A 196 3.51 11.53 10.93
N GLN A 197 2.35 10.90 11.09
CA GLN A 197 1.71 10.72 12.40
C GLN A 197 2.59 9.89 13.34
N PHE A 198 3.19 8.82 12.85
CA PHE A 198 4.07 7.96 13.64
C PHE A 198 5.28 8.74 14.17
N LYS A 199 5.96 9.53 13.31
CA LYS A 199 7.09 10.39 13.73
C LYS A 199 6.70 11.43 14.79
N LYS A 200 5.52 12.03 14.65
CA LYS A 200 5.02 13.00 15.65
C LYS A 200 4.79 12.33 17.00
N ASN A 201 4.17 11.15 17.01
CA ASN A 201 3.93 10.39 18.24
C ASN A 201 5.24 9.95 18.90
N GLU A 202 6.24 9.51 18.12
CA GLU A 202 7.57 9.19 18.66
C GLU A 202 8.23 10.39 19.33
N GLN A 203 8.16 11.57 18.71
CA GLN A 203 8.70 12.81 19.31
C GLN A 203 7.97 13.21 20.60
N GLU A 204 6.64 13.10 20.62
CA GLU A 204 5.84 13.37 21.84
C GLU A 204 6.19 12.40 22.97
N VAL A 205 6.38 11.11 22.65
CA VAL A 205 6.84 10.09 23.60
C VAL A 205 8.24 10.43 24.12
N LEU A 206 9.21 10.71 23.24
CA LEU A 206 10.58 11.09 23.62
C LEU A 206 10.62 12.34 24.50
N ASN A 207 9.78 13.34 24.20
CA ASN A 207 9.67 14.56 24.99
C ASN A 207 9.05 14.31 26.37
N LYS A 208 8.07 13.39 26.48
CA LYS A 208 7.47 12.98 27.77
C LYS A 208 8.42 12.19 28.65
N PHE A 209 9.31 11.39 28.07
CA PHE A 209 10.25 10.57 28.82
C PHE A 209 11.51 11.33 29.27
N CYS A 210 11.60 12.65 29.05
CA CYS A 210 12.69 13.51 29.53
C CYS A 210 14.06 12.83 29.43
N PHE A 211 14.40 12.27 28.28
CA PHE A 211 15.79 11.88 28.05
C PHE A 211 16.62 13.18 28.09
N PRO A 212 17.59 13.32 29.02
CA PRO A 212 18.46 14.48 29.02
C PRO A 212 19.10 14.58 27.63
N LYS A 213 19.04 15.77 27.03
CA LYS A 213 19.51 16.04 25.65
C LYS A 213 20.96 15.60 25.41
N ASP A 214 21.70 15.34 26.48
CA ASP A 214 23.09 14.88 26.49
C ASP A 214 23.25 13.39 26.15
N PHE A 215 22.19 12.58 26.20
CA PHE A 215 22.28 11.14 25.87
C PHE A 215 22.31 10.87 24.35
N ILE A 216 21.83 11.81 23.53
CA ILE A 216 21.70 11.65 22.06
C ILE A 216 22.97 12.10 21.32
N LYS A 217 23.91 12.80 21.97
CA LYS A 217 25.16 13.26 21.32
C LYS A 217 26.30 12.24 21.32
N LYS A 218 26.12 11.06 21.92
CA LYS A 218 27.23 10.11 22.14
C LYS A 218 27.11 8.77 21.39
N TYR A 219 26.07 8.61 20.56
CA TYR A 219 25.84 7.47 19.65
C TYR A 219 25.22 7.98 18.35
#